data_AF-A0A2E2PZH4-F1
#
_entry.id   AF-A0A2E2PZH4-F1
#
_cell.length_a   1.000
_cell.length_b   1.000
_cell.length_c   1.000
_cell.angle_alpha   90.00
_cell.angle_beta   90.00
_cell.angle_gamma   90.00
#
_symmetry.space_group_name_H-M   'P 1'
#
loop_
_entity.id
_entity.type
_entity.pdbx_description
1 polymer ?
#
loop_
_entity_poly.entity_id
_entity_poly.type
_entity_poly.pdbx_seq_one_letter_code
_entity_poly.pdbx_strand_id
1 'polypeptide(L)'
;MLGYLVLVLAGVSLTVTAAVVAPPLAGPAMVATMTAAVAFLGLRVAFDRREEIAADLFAVDLTRDLDAAAELMWFYEDNVVRPRPGGVLGRAWAHLERRWFATHPEPQVRLAAMRRHLVHQAGD
;
A
#
# COMPACT_ATOMS: atom_id res chain seq x y z
N MET A 1 -7.13 8.28 6.60
CA MET A 1 -6.92 8.16 8.06
C MET A 1 -8.24 8.21 8.82
N LEU A 2 -9.17 9.11 8.45
CA LEU A 2 -10.50 9.21 9.05
C LEU A 2 -11.26 7.87 9.14
N GLY A 3 -11.36 7.11 8.04
CA GLY A 3 -12.06 5.82 8.03
C GLY A 3 -11.48 4.77 8.97
N TYR A 4 -10.15 4.72 9.10
CA TYR A 4 -9.47 3.83 10.05
C TYR A 4 -9.75 4.24 11.50
N LEU A 5 -9.71 5.55 11.79
CA LEU A 5 -10.01 6.07 13.11
C LEU A 5 -11.45 5.75 13.52
N VAL A 6 -12.42 5.98 12.63
CA VAL A 6 -13.83 5.63 12.86
C VAL A 6 -14.00 4.15 13.15
N LEU A 7 -13.34 3.28 12.38
CA LEU A 7 -13.38 1.83 12.56
C LEU A 7 -12.85 1.41 13.95
N VAL A 8 -11.70 1.94 14.35
CA VAL A 8 -11.09 1.63 15.66
C VAL A 8 -11.98 2.13 16.80
N LEU A 9 -12.50 3.36 16.71
CA LEU A 9 -13.38 3.93 17.73
C LEU A 9 -14.67 3.11 17.87
N ALA A 10 -15.32 2.76 16.76
CA ALA A 10 -16.52 1.93 16.77
C ALA A 10 -16.26 0.55 17.39
N GLY A 11 -15.13 -0.09 17.04
CA GLY A 11 -14.77 -1.38 17.59
C GLY A 11 -14.40 -1.36 19.08
N VAL A 12 -13.73 -0.30 19.54
CA VAL A 12 -13.49 -0.07 20.99
C VAL A 12 -14.82 0.10 21.72
N SER A 13 -15.73 0.95 21.21
CA SER A 13 -17.05 1.13 21.80
C SER A 13 -17.84 -0.18 21.85
N LEU A 14 -17.79 -0.99 20.78
CA LEU A 14 -18.44 -2.29 20.72
C LEU A 14 -17.86 -3.26 21.76
N THR A 15 -16.53 -3.31 21.88
CA THR A 15 -15.83 -4.18 22.84
C THR A 15 -16.15 -3.80 24.28
N VAL A 16 -16.15 -2.51 24.60
CA VAL A 16 -16.52 -1.99 25.93
C VAL A 16 -17.97 -2.31 26.26
N THR A 17 -18.88 -2.09 25.31
CA THR A 17 -20.31 -2.41 25.50
C THR A 17 -20.51 -3.91 25.72
N ALA A 18 -19.83 -4.76 24.94
CA ALA A 18 -19.87 -6.20 25.10
C ALA A 18 -19.31 -6.63 26.47
N ALA A 19 -18.21 -6.03 26.95
CA ALA A 19 -17.65 -6.35 28.26
C ALA A 19 -18.63 -6.08 29.42
N VAL A 20 -19.54 -5.10 29.27
CA VAL A 20 -20.55 -4.76 30.28
C VAL A 20 -21.82 -5.59 30.14
N VAL A 21 -22.33 -5.74 28.91
CA VAL A 21 -23.68 -6.28 28.65
C VAL A 21 -23.65 -7.76 28.27
N ALA A 22 -22.58 -8.23 27.63
CA ALA A 22 -22.43 -9.61 27.18
C ALA A 22 -20.95 -10.05 27.21
N PRO A 23 -20.35 -10.23 28.41
CA PRO A 23 -18.91 -10.42 28.57
C PRO A 23 -18.27 -11.49 27.68
N PRO A 24 -18.92 -12.64 27.39
CA PRO A 24 -18.37 -13.65 26.47
C PRO A 24 -18.11 -13.14 25.05
N LEU A 25 -18.76 -12.05 24.63
CA LEU A 25 -18.62 -11.46 23.30
C LEU A 25 -17.52 -10.39 23.21
N ALA A 26 -16.95 -9.96 24.33
CA ALA A 26 -15.91 -8.91 24.31
C ALA A 26 -14.64 -9.35 23.56
N GLY A 27 -14.18 -10.59 23.81
CA GLY A 27 -13.05 -11.17 23.08
C GLY A 27 -13.31 -11.26 21.56
N PRO A 28 -14.43 -11.90 21.14
CA PRO A 28 -14.83 -11.93 19.73
C PRO A 28 -14.94 -10.54 19.07
N ALA A 29 -15.52 -9.55 19.76
CA ALA A 29 -15.65 -8.18 19.24
C ALA A 29 -14.28 -7.51 19.01
N MET A 30 -13.33 -7.72 19.92
CA MET A 30 -11.96 -7.24 19.77
C MET A 30 -11.27 -7.88 18.56
N VAL A 31 -11.36 -9.20 18.41
CA VAL A 31 -10.77 -9.93 17.27
C VAL A 31 -11.36 -9.44 15.95
N ALA A 32 -12.68 -9.33 15.86
CA ALA A 32 -13.35 -8.85 14.65
C ALA A 32 -12.90 -7.42 14.27
N THR A 33 -12.76 -6.55 15.26
CA THR A 33 -12.25 -5.18 15.06
C THR A 33 -10.82 -5.18 14.54
N MET A 34 -9.93 -5.97 15.14
CA MET A 34 -8.53 -6.06 14.69
C MET A 34 -8.44 -6.61 13.26
N THR A 35 -9.21 -7.66 12.93
CA THR A 35 -9.26 -8.22 11.58
C THR A 35 -9.75 -7.19 10.57
N ALA A 36 -10.84 -6.47 10.89
CA ALA A 36 -11.36 -5.41 10.02
C ALA A 36 -10.34 -4.28 9.82
N ALA A 37 -9.62 -3.89 10.88
CA ALA A 37 -8.60 -2.84 10.82
C ALA A 37 -7.42 -3.24 9.92
N VAL A 38 -6.95 -4.48 10.01
CA VAL A 38 -5.89 -5.02 9.13
C VAL A 38 -6.37 -5.09 7.69
N ALA A 39 -7.59 -5.58 7.45
CA ALA A 39 -8.18 -5.65 6.12
C ALA A 39 -8.36 -4.25 5.49
N PHE A 40 -8.86 -3.29 6.26
CA PHE A 40 -9.01 -1.90 5.83
C PHE A 40 -7.67 -1.29 5.42
N LEU A 41 -6.62 -1.51 6.22
CA LEU A 41 -5.28 -1.00 5.91
C LEU A 41 -4.72 -1.65 4.63
N GLY A 42 -4.85 -2.96 4.48
CA GLY A 42 -4.42 -3.68 3.27
C GLY A 42 -5.14 -3.19 2.02
N LEU A 43 -6.46 -2.97 2.11
CA LEU A 43 -7.27 -2.44 1.01
C LEU A 43 -6.84 -1.02 0.64
N ARG A 44 -6.58 -0.16 1.63
CA ARG A 44 -6.12 1.21 1.40
C ARG A 44 -4.77 1.23 0.70
N VAL A 45 -3.81 0.43 1.15
CA VAL A 45 -2.50 0.31 0.48
C VAL A 45 -2.67 -0.16 -0.96
N ALA A 46 -3.59 -1.08 -1.24
CA ALA A 46 -3.88 -1.52 -2.61
C ALA A 46 -4.46 -0.40 -3.49
N PHE A 47 -5.36 0.43 -2.94
CA PHE A 47 -5.90 1.59 -3.65
C PHE A 47 -4.84 2.66 -3.91
N ASP A 48 -4.07 3.03 -2.87
CA ASP A 48 -2.99 4.02 -2.99
C ASP A 48 -1.99 3.60 -4.09
N ARG A 49 -1.62 2.30 -4.16
CA ARG A 49 -0.77 1.78 -5.24
C ARG A 49 -1.38 1.90 -6.63
N ARG A 50 -2.70 1.70 -6.74
CA ARG A 50 -3.40 1.80 -8.02
C ARG A 50 -3.49 3.25 -8.48
N GLU A 51 -3.70 4.18 -7.56
CA GLU A 51 -3.67 5.62 -7.83
C GLU A 51 -2.28 6.09 -8.26
N GLU A 52 -1.21 5.64 -7.60
CA GLU A 52 0.17 5.93 -8.00
C GLU A 52 0.48 5.46 -9.43
N ILE A 53 0.09 4.22 -9.77
CA ILE A 53 0.26 3.73 -11.15
C ILE A 53 -0.55 4.57 -12.14
N ALA A 54 -1.79 4.94 -11.81
CA ALA A 54 -2.61 5.77 -12.69
C ALA A 54 -1.99 7.16 -12.89
N ALA A 55 -1.40 7.76 -11.86
CA ALA A 55 -0.70 9.03 -11.93
C ALA A 55 0.53 8.95 -12.85
N ASP A 56 1.32 7.86 -12.75
CA ASP A 56 2.45 7.63 -13.64
C ASP A 56 2.04 7.50 -15.10
N LEU A 57 0.98 6.74 -15.37
CA LEU A 57 0.46 6.55 -16.72
C LEU A 57 -0.01 7.89 -17.30
N PHE A 58 -0.72 8.69 -16.49
CA PHE A 58 -1.13 10.03 -16.89
C PHE A 58 0.07 10.94 -17.19
N ALA A 59 1.09 10.93 -16.34
CA ALA A 59 2.28 11.74 -16.54
C ALA A 59 3.02 11.36 -17.83
N VAL A 60 3.19 10.07 -18.10
CA VAL A 60 3.87 9.59 -19.31
C VAL A 60 3.03 9.78 -20.57
N ASP A 61 1.70 9.73 -20.48
CA ASP A 61 0.82 10.07 -21.61
C ASP A 61 0.99 11.53 -22.03
N LEU A 62 1.15 12.43 -21.04
CA LEU A 62 1.36 13.86 -21.25
C LEU A 62 2.76 14.19 -21.79
N THR A 63 3.81 13.58 -21.24
CA THR A 63 5.20 13.94 -21.58
C THR A 63 5.77 13.12 -22.74
N ARG A 64 5.26 11.90 -22.95
CA ARG A 64 5.82 10.87 -23.84
C ARG A 64 7.29 10.55 -23.55
N ASP A 65 7.79 10.93 -22.39
CA ASP A 65 9.20 10.80 -22.01
C ASP A 65 9.36 9.68 -20.98
N LEU A 66 9.57 8.47 -21.49
CA LEU A 66 9.80 7.29 -20.66
C LEU A 66 11.23 7.29 -20.06
N ASP A 67 12.18 7.97 -20.71
CA ASP A 67 13.58 7.98 -20.30
C ASP A 67 13.77 8.89 -19.08
N ALA A 68 13.14 10.07 -19.06
CA ALA A 68 13.10 10.92 -17.88
C ALA A 68 12.39 10.24 -16.69
N ALA A 69 11.31 9.49 -16.95
CA ALA A 69 10.66 8.69 -15.92
C ALA A 69 11.59 7.59 -15.37
N ALA A 70 12.35 6.93 -16.24
CA ALA A 70 13.33 5.92 -15.83
C ALA A 70 14.48 6.51 -15.00
N GLU A 71 14.98 7.69 -15.38
CA GLU A 71 16.02 8.41 -14.64
C GLU A 71 15.55 8.81 -13.24
N LEU A 72 14.33 9.34 -13.11
CA LEU A 72 13.74 9.69 -11.81
C LEU A 72 13.60 8.46 -10.90
N MET A 73 13.13 7.34 -11.46
CA MET A 73 12.97 6.08 -10.73
C MET A 73 14.32 5.49 -10.32
N TRP A 74 15.33 5.58 -11.18
CA TRP A 74 16.71 5.16 -10.86
C TRP A 74 17.31 6.02 -9.74
N PHE A 75 17.16 7.35 -9.82
CA PHE A 75 17.62 8.27 -8.78
C PHE A 75 16.99 7.93 -7.42
N TYR A 76 15.69 7.63 -7.40
CA TYR A 76 14.98 7.23 -6.18
C TYR A 76 15.52 5.91 -5.60
N GLU A 77 15.75 4.88 -6.44
CA GLU A 77 16.32 3.61 -6.00
C GLU A 77 17.72 3.77 -5.40
N ASP A 78 18.57 4.59 -6.01
CA ASP A 78 19.97 4.73 -5.63
C ASP A 78 20.17 5.66 -4.42
N ASN A 79 19.33 6.70 -4.28
CA ASN A 79 19.55 7.76 -3.30
C ASN A 79 18.55 7.75 -2.13
N VAL A 80 17.36 7.18 -2.29
CA VAL A 80 16.27 7.31 -1.30
C VAL A 80 15.91 5.98 -0.64
N VAL A 81 16.08 4.84 -1.33
CA VAL A 81 15.78 3.54 -0.75
C VAL A 81 16.82 3.17 0.32
N ARG A 82 16.36 3.00 1.57
CA ARG A 82 17.22 2.63 2.70
C ARG A 82 18.01 1.35 2.44
N PRO A 83 19.24 1.22 2.99
CA PRO A 83 20.05 0.01 2.86
C PRO A 83 19.29 -1.24 3.26
N ARG A 84 19.45 -2.33 2.49
CA ARG A 84 18.82 -3.62 2.80
C ARG A 84 19.29 -4.09 4.18
N PRO A 85 18.37 -4.49 5.08
CA PRO A 85 18.74 -4.95 6.40
C PRO A 85 19.61 -6.21 6.32
N GLY A 86 20.66 -6.25 7.15
CA GLY A 86 21.51 -7.43 7.32
C GLY A 86 20.71 -8.59 7.92
N GLY A 87 20.89 -9.80 7.38
CA GLY A 87 20.28 -11.03 7.90
C GLY A 87 18.98 -11.47 7.20
N VAL A 88 18.69 -12.77 7.28
CA VAL A 88 17.56 -13.42 6.58
C VAL A 88 16.20 -12.93 7.12
N LEU A 89 16.07 -12.83 8.45
CA LEU A 89 14.85 -12.35 9.10
C LEU A 89 14.57 -10.87 8.79
N GLY A 90 15.60 -10.02 8.81
CA GLY A 90 15.46 -8.61 8.42
C GLY A 90 15.00 -8.44 6.97
N ARG A 91 15.51 -9.28 6.06
CA ARG A 91 15.05 -9.29 4.66
C ARG A 91 13.62 -9.78 4.50
N ALA A 92 13.22 -10.84 5.22
CA ALA A 92 11.87 -11.36 5.20
C ALA A 92 10.86 -10.35 5.75
N TRP A 93 11.19 -9.69 6.87
CA TRP A 93 10.38 -8.63 7.45
C TRP A 93 10.27 -7.42 6.51
N ALA A 94 11.39 -6.95 5.95
CA ALA A 94 11.36 -5.84 4.99
C ALA A 94 10.57 -6.17 3.71
N HIS A 95 10.56 -7.44 3.29
CA HIS A 95 9.72 -7.86 2.17
C HIS A 95 8.24 -7.87 2.53
N LEU A 96 7.88 -8.34 3.73
CA LEU A 96 6.51 -8.25 4.25
C LEU A 96 6.06 -6.79 4.34
N GLU A 97 6.91 -5.92 4.88
CA GLU A 97 6.65 -4.49 5.04
C GLU A 97 6.43 -3.80 3.68
N ARG A 98 7.32 -4.03 2.72
CA ARG A 98 7.13 -3.54 1.35
C ARG A 98 5.85 -4.08 0.72
N ARG A 99 5.53 -5.35 0.92
CA ARG A 99 4.35 -5.96 0.30
C ARG A 99 3.04 -5.45 0.89
N TRP A 100 2.98 -5.19 2.19
CA TRP A 100 1.73 -4.89 2.90
C TRP A 100 1.56 -3.43 3.33
N PHE A 101 2.65 -2.68 3.50
CA PHE A 101 2.62 -1.34 4.09
C PHE A 101 3.24 -0.25 3.21
N ALA A 102 4.06 -0.58 2.20
CA ALA A 102 4.51 0.42 1.25
C ALA A 102 3.36 0.83 0.32
N THR A 103 2.93 2.09 0.44
CA THR A 103 1.90 2.68 -0.43
C THR A 103 2.39 2.87 -1.87
N HIS A 104 3.70 2.95 -2.06
CA HIS A 104 4.30 3.11 -3.38
C HIS A 104 4.77 1.75 -3.91
N PRO A 105 4.37 1.35 -5.13
CA PRO A 105 4.90 0.17 -5.80
C PRO A 105 6.40 0.32 -6.07
N GLU A 106 7.09 -0.80 -6.25
CA GLU A 106 8.51 -0.79 -6.63
C GLU A 106 8.70 -0.04 -7.97
N PRO A 107 9.75 0.80 -8.10
CA PRO A 107 9.96 1.61 -9.31
C PRO A 107 10.00 0.81 -10.62
N GLN A 108 10.59 -0.39 -10.59
CA GLN A 108 10.60 -1.31 -11.74
C GLN A 108 9.20 -1.76 -12.18
N VAL A 109 8.28 -1.97 -11.23
CA VAL A 109 6.89 -2.33 -11.54
C VAL A 109 6.16 -1.17 -12.21
N ARG A 110 6.42 0.05 -11.75
CA ARG A 110 5.86 1.30 -12.30
C ARG A 110 6.34 1.52 -13.74
N LEU A 111 7.66 1.42 -13.98
CA LEU A 111 8.24 1.55 -15.33
C LEU A 111 7.72 0.49 -16.31
N ALA A 112 7.59 -0.76 -15.85
CA ALA A 112 7.02 -1.82 -16.68
C ALA A 112 5.56 -1.56 -17.05
N ALA A 113 4.77 -0.94 -16.15
CA ALA A 113 3.40 -0.54 -16.44
C ALA A 113 3.34 0.60 -17.48
N MET A 114 4.17 1.64 -17.31
CA MET A 114 4.27 2.76 -18.27
C MET A 114 4.68 2.28 -19.67
N ARG A 115 5.71 1.43 -19.76
CA ARG A 115 6.16 0.85 -21.04
C ARG A 115 5.05 0.08 -21.74
N ARG A 116 4.31 -0.78 -21.00
CA ARG A 116 3.18 -1.53 -21.57
C ARG A 116 2.07 -0.61 -22.07
N HIS A 117 1.79 0.47 -21.34
CA HIS A 117 0.75 1.43 -21.69
C HIS A 117 1.05 2.18 -22.99
N LEU A 118 2.27 2.69 -23.16
CA LEU A 118 2.68 3.35 -24.40
C LEU A 118 2.65 2.41 -25.61
N VAL A 119 3.05 1.14 -25.42
CA VAL A 119 2.97 0.12 -26.48
C VAL A 119 1.53 -0.14 -26.90
N HIS A 120 0.56 -0.17 -25.97
CA HIS A 120 -0.85 -0.35 -26.30
C HIS A 120 -1.40 0.87 -27.06
N GLN A 121 -1.10 2.09 -26.61
CA GLN A 121 -1.56 3.29 -27.32
C GLN A 121 -0.96 3.46 -28.72
N ALA A 122 0.24 2.93 -28.98
CA ALA A 122 0.84 3.00 -30.31
C ALA A 122 0.24 1.99 -31.31
N GLY A 123 -0.53 1.02 -30.82
CA GLY A 123 -1.20 0.00 -31.63
C GLY A 123 -2.68 0.28 -31.94
N ASP A 124 -3.27 1.28 -31.29
CA ASP A 124 -4.63 1.80 -31.52
C ASP A 124 -4.61 2.97 -32.52
#